data_AF-A0A518GSD9-F1
#
_entry.id   AF-A0A518GSD9-F1
#
_cell.length_a   1.000
_cell.length_b   1.000
_cell.length_c   1.000
_cell.angle_alpha   90.00
_cell.angle_beta   90.00
_cell.angle_gamma   90.00
#
_symmetry.space_group_name_H-M   'P 1'
#
loop_
_entity.id
_entity.type
_entity.pdbx_description
1 polymer ?
#
loop_
_entity_poly.entity_id
_entity_poly.type
_entity_poly.pdbx_seq_one_letter_code
_entity_poly.pdbx_strand_id
1 'polypeptide(L)'
;MSRTQNIVPWACWLLVGMSCGLLSQPIAPAAEKSRLFDWRSSAAIPGGVKDVTSDLARNIEENTLDLGTGKIVLTPRIKLKSAVADHVKLSLVFQVEEANQTMELTGLVGMNGHYLPAGANLRNIRIEKSPHSETFLRKGELTLLLTFPQSKPAGSGFTEGLAERKRELERERQNPSQWKPFPGQPEPEQQVKAKPGPLLPGPETGYQPRSKEFAQLAAAVSGKYVMPGRNTHRSFGRMWLEAAEAAAKYPAPELHKYSTKMLERAKADANIDVNATRESFLREAERIETRIANGGYIQEEVRNDIDANGNLVRIVNQRDVSGDARARAETLRRVVASTDDEVREFVRNQRDKNGWEDLFFGDGTSNNRDHMFQNLVTDARKILVADAAKHAGPVASSPLVQFRRVDSKKFKLKNVSQKSLSDALVMMKMGFTKSDKLKQFRAPIMLFVPQWKAGDELEMDFEFNEPTVVHAQIDTYTNEASLMGIEFSLVDPQSPPSDRPGKIVLRSDNPLSKGLKVWAELDGQRFEWEEGQRQLDIPAAPGKHQLVVKGRNGKITKTLHTSQPEIDAEDYTTISIPSK
;
A
#
# COMPACT_ATOMS: atom_id res chain seq x y z
N MET A 1 54.95 12.96 55.95
CA MET A 1 54.19 11.76 55.55
C MET A 1 54.03 11.80 54.03
N SER A 2 55.00 11.23 53.32
CA SER A 2 54.84 10.04 52.44
C SER A 2 54.11 10.40 51.13
N ARG A 3 54.76 10.67 49.97
CA ARG A 3 55.57 9.78 49.09
C ARG A 3 54.87 8.41 48.92
N THR A 4 54.57 7.92 47.72
CA THR A 4 55.51 7.55 46.64
C THR A 4 54.78 7.23 45.30
N GLN A 5 55.36 7.68 44.18
CA GLN A 5 55.85 6.92 42.99
C GLN A 5 54.78 6.53 41.94
N ASN A 6 54.76 7.15 40.76
CA ASN A 6 55.63 6.92 39.56
C ASN A 6 55.75 5.45 39.16
N ILE A 7 55.35 5.13 37.91
CA ILE A 7 56.15 4.45 36.87
C ILE A 7 55.32 4.48 35.56
N VAL A 8 55.77 5.30 34.62
CA VAL A 8 55.83 5.00 33.16
C VAL A 8 57.21 4.30 33.02
N PRO A 9 57.48 3.31 32.12
CA PRO A 9 57.86 3.75 30.77
C PRO A 9 57.90 2.74 29.58
N TRP A 10 58.20 3.32 28.40
CA TRP A 10 58.80 2.80 27.14
C TRP A 10 57.84 2.23 26.07
N ALA A 11 57.75 2.71 24.82
CA ALA A 11 58.60 3.45 23.85
C ALA A 11 59.42 2.59 22.85
N CYS A 12 59.31 3.01 21.57
CA CYS A 12 60.19 2.81 20.41
C CYS A 12 60.15 1.42 19.71
N TRP A 13 60.10 1.29 18.38
CA TRP A 13 60.88 1.88 17.26
C TRP A 13 60.01 1.93 15.95
N LEU A 14 60.01 2.93 15.03
CA LEU A 14 61.01 3.35 14.00
C LEU A 14 61.45 2.17 13.08
N LEU A 15 61.60 2.19 11.74
CA LEU A 15 61.75 3.23 10.70
C LEU A 15 61.87 2.56 9.28
N VAL A 16 61.61 3.32 8.21
CA VAL A 16 62.10 3.27 6.80
C VAL A 16 61.59 2.21 5.79
N GLY A 17 61.08 2.73 4.66
CA GLY A 17 61.11 2.10 3.34
C GLY A 17 60.54 2.99 2.22
N MET A 18 61.40 3.84 1.61
CA MET A 18 61.22 4.47 0.27
C MET A 18 60.88 3.38 -0.79
N SER A 19 60.26 3.55 -1.96
CA SER A 19 60.12 4.63 -2.95
C SER A 19 59.17 4.14 -4.09
N CYS A 20 58.90 5.05 -5.05
CA CYS A 20 58.36 4.85 -6.41
C CYS A 20 56.84 4.94 -6.59
N GLY A 21 56.44 6.01 -7.28
CA GLY A 21 55.07 6.47 -7.39
C GLY A 21 54.29 5.96 -8.59
N LEU A 22 53.06 6.45 -8.66
CA LEU A 22 52.23 6.52 -9.87
C LEU A 22 51.14 7.58 -9.62
N LEU A 23 51.27 8.70 -10.34
CA LEU A 23 50.23 9.61 -10.83
C LEU A 23 49.15 10.08 -9.84
N SER A 24 49.36 11.28 -9.31
CA SER A 24 48.32 12.13 -8.72
C SER A 24 47.28 12.55 -9.77
N GLN A 25 46.06 12.04 -9.68
CA GLN A 25 44.88 12.69 -10.24
C GLN A 25 44.36 13.76 -9.26
N PRO A 26 43.82 14.89 -9.75
CA PRO A 26 43.31 15.95 -8.89
C PRO A 26 42.13 15.44 -8.07
N ILE A 27 42.20 15.67 -6.75
CA ILE A 27 41.10 15.43 -5.82
C ILE A 27 39.97 16.40 -6.20
N ALA A 28 38.86 15.86 -6.67
CA ALA A 28 37.64 16.63 -6.92
C ALA A 28 37.20 17.34 -5.61
N PRO A 29 36.69 18.59 -5.69
CA PRO A 29 36.25 19.31 -4.50
C PRO A 29 35.13 18.53 -3.81
N ALA A 30 35.21 18.46 -2.48
CA ALA A 30 34.25 17.75 -1.64
C ALA A 30 32.84 18.35 -1.83
N ALA A 31 31.94 17.56 -2.41
CA ALA A 31 30.54 17.92 -2.57
C ALA A 31 29.90 18.18 -1.19
N GLU A 32 29.21 19.32 -1.06
CA GLU A 32 28.37 19.63 0.09
C GLU A 32 27.38 18.49 0.37
N LYS A 33 27.36 18.02 1.62
CA LYS A 33 26.45 16.99 2.10
C LYS A 33 24.99 17.49 2.05
N SER A 34 24.27 17.13 0.99
CA SER A 34 22.83 16.91 1.08
C SER A 34 22.60 15.79 2.11
N ARG A 35 21.97 16.09 3.25
CA ARG A 35 21.74 15.12 4.33
C ARG A 35 20.66 14.07 3.99
N LEU A 36 20.02 14.19 2.84
CA LEU A 36 18.92 13.33 2.42
C LEU A 36 19.28 12.64 1.10
N PHE A 37 18.97 11.34 1.02
CA PHE A 37 19.10 10.59 -0.22
C PHE A 37 18.19 11.19 -1.30
N ASP A 38 18.78 11.69 -2.38
CA ASP A 38 18.04 12.28 -3.50
C ASP A 38 17.52 11.19 -4.44
N TRP A 39 16.31 10.72 -4.16
CA TRP A 39 15.59 9.76 -4.99
C TRP A 39 15.45 10.17 -6.46
N ARG A 40 15.52 11.46 -6.83
CA ARG A 40 15.32 11.86 -8.23
C ARG A 40 16.58 11.71 -9.06
N SER A 41 17.74 12.05 -8.51
CA SER A 41 19.03 11.89 -9.20
C SER A 41 19.57 10.47 -9.13
N SER A 42 19.09 9.65 -8.19
CA SER A 42 19.47 8.25 -8.04
C SER A 42 18.67 7.28 -8.92
N ALA A 43 17.51 7.66 -9.44
CA ALA A 43 16.73 6.82 -10.36
C ALA A 43 17.47 6.61 -11.68
N ALA A 44 17.52 5.37 -12.17
CA ALA A 44 18.01 5.10 -13.52
C ALA A 44 16.95 5.43 -14.58
N ILE A 45 17.37 5.64 -15.83
CA ILE A 45 16.43 5.67 -16.98
C ILE A 45 15.77 4.30 -17.16
N PRO A 46 14.56 4.22 -17.75
CA PRO A 46 13.92 2.93 -18.05
C PRO A 46 14.84 2.00 -18.84
N GLY A 47 15.01 0.75 -18.38
CA GLY A 47 15.95 -0.23 -18.94
C GLY A 47 17.41 -0.09 -18.48
N GLY A 48 17.74 0.97 -17.74
CA GLY A 48 19.04 1.17 -17.10
C GLY A 48 19.06 0.77 -15.63
N VAL A 49 20.27 0.54 -15.11
CA VAL A 49 20.55 0.26 -13.70
C VAL A 49 21.69 1.16 -13.26
N LYS A 50 21.57 1.82 -12.10
CA LYS A 50 22.57 2.73 -11.54
C LYS A 50 23.02 2.24 -10.17
N ASP A 51 24.32 2.06 -9.99
CA ASP A 51 24.92 1.81 -8.68
C ASP A 51 25.01 3.12 -7.90
N VAL A 52 24.36 3.16 -6.74
CA VAL A 52 24.30 4.32 -5.81
C VAL A 52 24.87 3.96 -4.44
N THR A 53 25.64 2.87 -4.34
CA THR A 53 26.22 2.35 -3.09
C THR A 53 27.06 3.41 -2.38
N SER A 54 27.96 4.07 -3.11
CA SER A 54 28.86 5.08 -2.53
C SER A 54 28.12 6.32 -2.04
N ASP A 55 27.02 6.69 -2.69
CA ASP A 55 26.19 7.84 -2.32
C ASP A 55 25.40 7.55 -1.03
N LEU A 56 24.82 6.35 -0.94
CA LEU A 56 24.09 5.91 0.26
C LEU A 56 25.01 5.61 1.44
N ALA A 57 26.19 5.04 1.22
CA ALA A 57 27.16 4.79 2.26
C ALA A 57 27.63 6.09 2.95
N ARG A 58 27.70 7.21 2.20
CA ARG A 58 28.02 8.54 2.74
C ARG A 58 26.88 9.17 3.55
N ASN A 59 25.65 8.67 3.38
CA ASN A 59 24.45 9.12 4.10
C ASN A 59 24.15 8.30 5.37
N ILE A 60 25.03 7.36 5.74
CA ILE A 60 24.94 6.65 7.02
C ILE A 60 25.67 7.48 8.09
N GLU A 61 24.92 8.11 8.99
CA GLU A 61 25.46 8.84 10.16
C GLU A 61 24.99 8.14 11.44
N GLU A 62 25.89 7.92 12.40
CA GLU A 62 25.58 7.26 13.69
C GLU A 62 24.86 5.90 13.55
N ASN A 63 25.25 5.11 12.53
CA ASN A 63 24.61 3.86 12.12
C ASN A 63 23.16 4.01 11.63
N THR A 64 22.68 5.22 11.35
CA THR A 64 21.35 5.43 10.77
C THR A 64 21.48 5.81 9.31
N LEU A 65 20.84 5.04 8.43
CA LEU A 65 20.61 5.40 7.04
C LEU A 65 19.29 6.14 6.93
N ASP A 66 19.35 7.44 6.61
CA ASP A 66 18.15 8.25 6.36
C ASP A 66 17.89 8.36 4.86
N LEU A 67 16.75 7.80 4.43
CA LEU A 67 16.32 7.83 3.04
C LEU A 67 15.35 8.99 2.77
N GLY A 68 15.05 9.86 3.75
CA GLY A 68 14.06 10.94 3.64
C GLY A 68 12.59 10.47 3.66
N THR A 69 12.30 9.26 3.17
CA THR A 69 10.96 8.64 3.26
C THR A 69 10.86 7.57 4.34
N GLY A 70 12.00 7.18 4.92
CA GLY A 70 12.10 6.25 6.02
C GLY A 70 13.53 6.20 6.52
N LYS A 71 13.70 5.65 7.72
CA LYS A 71 14.99 5.53 8.41
C LYS A 71 15.29 4.07 8.69
N ILE A 72 16.54 3.68 8.50
CA ILE A 72 17.05 2.36 8.82
C ILE A 72 18.17 2.52 9.85
N VAL A 73 17.91 2.09 11.09
CA VAL A 73 18.90 2.06 12.16
C VAL A 73 19.62 0.72 12.09
N LEU A 74 20.91 0.79 11.75
CA LEU A 74 21.83 -0.33 11.64
C LEU A 74 22.54 -0.53 12.98
N THR A 75 22.93 -1.77 13.28
CA THR A 75 23.96 -2.02 14.30
C THR A 75 25.34 -1.98 13.66
N PRO A 76 26.43 -1.80 14.43
CA PRO A 76 27.80 -1.77 13.89
C PRO A 76 28.22 -3.03 13.09
N ARG A 77 27.49 -4.13 13.22
CA ARG A 77 27.72 -5.42 12.53
C ARG A 77 26.81 -5.63 11.32
N ILE A 78 25.98 -4.65 10.97
CA ILE A 78 25.21 -4.62 9.74
C ILE A 78 25.77 -3.51 8.86
N LYS A 79 26.30 -3.87 7.69
CA LYS A 79 26.92 -2.91 6.76
C LYS A 79 26.17 -2.91 5.44
N LEU A 80 26.02 -1.73 4.84
CA LEU A 80 25.55 -1.63 3.46
C LEU A 80 26.62 -2.23 2.53
N LYS A 81 26.26 -3.28 1.79
CA LYS A 81 27.13 -3.98 0.84
C LYS A 81 26.97 -3.42 -0.58
N SER A 82 25.73 -3.22 -1.01
CA SER A 82 25.42 -2.57 -2.28
C SER A 82 24.08 -1.86 -2.24
N ALA A 83 23.93 -0.86 -3.10
CA ALA A 83 22.67 -0.19 -3.35
C ALA A 83 22.54 0.08 -4.85
N VAL A 84 21.53 -0.54 -5.45
CA VAL A 84 21.32 -0.51 -6.90
C VAL A 84 19.93 0.02 -7.19
N ALA A 85 19.87 1.12 -7.94
CA ALA A 85 18.65 1.77 -8.34
C ALA A 85 18.30 1.44 -9.80
N ASP A 86 17.05 1.09 -10.06
CA ASP A 86 16.45 1.14 -11.38
C ASP A 86 15.48 2.35 -11.47
N HIS A 87 14.65 2.40 -12.52
CA HIS A 87 13.68 3.49 -12.73
C HIS A 87 12.46 3.47 -11.78
N VAL A 88 12.25 2.41 -10.99
CA VAL A 88 11.08 2.19 -10.12
C VAL A 88 11.47 1.77 -8.71
N LYS A 89 12.60 1.08 -8.53
CA LYS A 89 13.00 0.37 -7.31
C LYS A 89 14.46 0.62 -6.95
N LEU A 90 14.70 0.73 -5.65
CA LEU A 90 16.02 0.76 -5.03
C LEU A 90 16.21 -0.56 -4.30
N SER A 91 17.18 -1.36 -4.74
CA SER A 91 17.59 -2.59 -4.06
C SER A 91 18.76 -2.29 -3.13
N LEU A 92 18.53 -2.37 -1.83
CA LEU A 92 19.58 -2.24 -0.81
C LEU A 92 19.99 -3.62 -0.35
N VAL A 93 21.27 -3.95 -0.45
CA VAL A 93 21.84 -5.19 0.09
C VAL A 93 22.70 -4.85 1.31
N PHE A 94 22.30 -5.34 2.47
CA PHE A 94 23.06 -5.25 3.71
C PHE A 94 23.73 -6.58 4.03
N GLN A 95 24.99 -6.53 4.42
CA GLN A 95 25.71 -7.66 4.96
C GLN A 95 25.57 -7.67 6.48
N VAL A 96 25.03 -8.75 7.01
CA VAL A 96 24.96 -9.03 8.44
C VAL A 96 26.20 -9.87 8.80
N GLU A 97 27.18 -9.26 9.45
CA GLU A 97 28.48 -9.89 9.73
C GLU A 97 28.41 -10.90 10.90
N GLU A 98 27.52 -10.66 11.87
CA GLU A 98 27.36 -11.47 13.08
C GLU A 98 25.90 -11.87 13.33
N ALA A 99 25.69 -12.93 14.11
CA ALA A 99 24.35 -13.33 14.55
C ALA A 99 23.78 -12.34 15.59
N ASN A 100 22.47 -12.45 15.84
CA ASN A 100 21.71 -11.71 16.84
C ASN A 100 21.75 -10.18 16.66
N GLN A 101 21.87 -9.72 15.43
CA GLN A 101 21.78 -8.29 15.11
C GLN A 101 20.33 -7.91 14.90
N THR A 102 19.96 -6.70 15.30
CA THR A 102 18.60 -6.17 15.09
C THR A 102 18.72 -4.89 14.29
N MET A 103 17.84 -4.71 13.33
CA MET A 103 17.74 -3.51 12.51
C MET A 103 16.36 -2.89 12.72
N GLU A 104 16.31 -1.60 13.00
CA GLU A 104 15.04 -0.88 13.15
C GLU A 104 14.71 -0.10 11.88
N LEU A 105 13.47 -0.23 11.44
CA LEU A 105 12.95 0.31 10.19
C LEU A 105 11.76 1.21 10.52
N THR A 106 11.89 2.51 10.24
CA THR A 106 10.83 3.51 10.50
C THR A 106 10.40 4.15 9.18
N GLY A 107 9.09 4.31 8.96
CA GLY A 107 8.54 4.94 7.75
C GLY A 107 8.52 4.04 6.50
N LEU A 108 8.83 2.75 6.64
CA LEU A 108 8.98 1.80 5.50
C LEU A 108 7.87 0.74 5.43
N VAL A 109 6.66 1.05 5.91
CA VAL A 109 5.52 0.12 5.94
C VAL A 109 5.14 -0.33 4.52
N GLY A 110 4.92 -1.63 4.34
CA GLY A 110 4.55 -2.24 3.08
C GLY A 110 5.73 -2.63 2.19
N MET A 111 6.97 -2.31 2.58
CA MET A 111 8.17 -2.73 1.85
C MET A 111 8.47 -4.22 2.05
N ASN A 112 9.04 -4.82 1.01
CA ASN A 112 9.39 -6.24 0.97
C ASN A 112 10.90 -6.40 0.79
N GLY A 113 11.40 -7.53 1.25
CA GLY A 113 12.79 -7.92 1.11
C GLY A 113 12.96 -9.41 1.30
N HIS A 114 14.21 -9.84 1.27
CA HIS A 114 14.59 -11.21 1.61
C HIS A 114 15.93 -11.22 2.33
N TYR A 115 16.06 -12.11 3.28
CA TYR A 115 17.29 -12.38 4.00
C TYR A 115 17.78 -13.77 3.67
N LEU A 116 19.03 -13.89 3.22
CA LEU A 116 19.72 -15.14 2.95
C LEU A 116 20.74 -15.40 4.07
N PRO A 117 20.39 -16.21 5.09
CA PRO A 117 21.32 -16.54 6.17
C PRO A 117 22.35 -17.57 5.69
N ALA A 118 23.59 -17.46 6.16
CA ALA A 118 24.64 -18.40 5.82
C ALA A 118 24.27 -19.84 6.22
N GLY A 119 24.26 -20.74 5.24
CA GLY A 119 23.92 -22.16 5.43
C GLY A 119 22.45 -22.42 5.77
N ALA A 120 21.54 -21.53 5.39
CA ALA A 120 20.10 -21.69 5.59
C ALA A 120 19.30 -21.19 4.37
N ASN A 121 17.99 -21.47 4.39
CA ASN A 121 17.09 -21.07 3.31
C ASN A 121 16.78 -19.56 3.34
N LEU A 122 16.49 -19.02 2.16
CA LEU A 122 16.00 -17.66 1.97
C LEU A 122 14.74 -17.39 2.82
N ARG A 123 14.74 -16.29 3.57
CA ARG A 123 13.62 -15.82 4.39
C ARG A 123 13.06 -14.55 3.78
N ASN A 124 11.80 -14.55 3.37
CA ASN A 124 11.13 -13.31 2.96
C ASN A 124 10.88 -12.42 4.18
N ILE A 125 11.07 -11.11 4.01
CA ILE A 125 10.84 -10.10 5.04
C ILE A 125 9.82 -9.11 4.51
N ARG A 126 8.82 -8.80 5.34
CA ARG A 126 7.81 -7.79 5.05
C ARG A 126 7.68 -6.86 6.23
N ILE A 127 7.71 -5.55 5.95
CA ILE A 127 7.57 -4.52 6.98
C ILE A 127 6.08 -4.22 7.13
N GLU A 128 5.44 -4.75 8.18
CA GLU A 128 3.98 -4.65 8.35
C GLU A 128 3.53 -3.43 9.16
N LYS A 129 4.44 -2.84 9.94
CA LYS A 129 4.17 -1.68 10.81
C LYS A 129 5.38 -0.75 10.85
N SER A 130 5.21 0.45 11.40
CA SER A 130 6.30 1.40 11.63
C SER A 130 6.17 1.99 13.03
N PRO A 131 7.20 1.93 13.90
CA PRO A 131 8.50 1.28 13.67
C PRO A 131 8.41 -0.25 13.62
N HIS A 132 9.29 -0.88 12.85
CA HIS A 132 9.47 -2.34 12.74
C HIS A 132 10.90 -2.72 13.10
N SER A 133 11.07 -3.72 13.96
CA SER A 133 12.40 -4.22 14.34
C SER A 133 12.57 -5.63 13.78
N GLU A 134 13.60 -5.81 12.96
CA GLU A 134 13.92 -7.09 12.32
C GLU A 134 15.18 -7.68 12.95
N THR A 135 15.09 -8.89 13.49
CA THR A 135 16.22 -9.58 14.11
C THR A 135 16.80 -10.68 13.21
N PHE A 136 18.12 -10.68 13.06
CA PHE A 136 18.91 -11.61 12.27
C PHE A 136 19.68 -12.57 13.18
N LEU A 137 19.22 -13.83 13.26
CA LEU A 137 19.77 -14.84 14.17
C LEU A 137 21.07 -15.50 13.66
N ARG A 138 21.52 -15.16 12.45
CA ARG A 138 22.72 -15.69 11.79
C ARG A 138 23.36 -14.57 10.99
N LYS A 139 24.62 -14.74 10.59
CA LYS A 139 25.26 -13.92 9.55
C LYS A 139 24.66 -14.24 8.18
N GLY A 140 24.66 -13.30 7.25
CA GLY A 140 24.01 -13.45 5.95
C GLY A 140 23.81 -12.14 5.20
N GLU A 141 23.00 -12.15 4.16
CA GLU A 141 22.73 -10.99 3.31
C GLU A 141 21.24 -10.65 3.30
N LEU A 142 20.92 -9.40 3.63
CA LEU A 142 19.58 -8.85 3.58
C LEU A 142 19.44 -7.98 2.33
N THR A 143 18.47 -8.29 1.49
CA THR A 143 18.05 -7.43 0.39
C THR A 143 16.72 -6.77 0.76
N LEU A 144 16.67 -5.44 0.78
CA LEU A 144 15.43 -4.67 0.86
C LEU A 144 15.12 -4.07 -0.51
N LEU A 145 13.87 -4.25 -0.95
CA LEU A 145 13.39 -3.69 -2.20
C LEU A 145 12.48 -2.50 -1.87
N LEU A 146 13.04 -1.30 -2.02
CA LEU A 146 12.30 -0.07 -1.82
C LEU A 146 11.70 0.39 -3.14
N THR A 147 10.44 0.80 -3.11
CA THR A 147 9.82 1.46 -4.26
C THR A 147 10.11 2.94 -4.18
N PHE A 148 10.57 3.55 -5.29
CA PHE A 148 10.85 4.98 -5.31
C PHE A 148 9.58 5.75 -4.89
N PRO A 149 9.69 6.75 -4.01
CA PRO A 149 8.53 7.47 -3.47
C PRO A 149 7.76 8.31 -4.51
N GLN A 150 8.15 8.24 -5.78
CA GLN A 150 7.44 8.79 -6.93
C GLN A 150 7.40 7.84 -8.15
N SER A 151 7.57 6.52 -7.97
CA SER A 151 7.43 5.55 -9.09
C SER A 151 6.05 4.91 -9.20
N LYS A 152 5.01 5.69 -8.90
CA LYS A 152 3.96 5.78 -9.92
C LYS A 152 4.43 6.88 -10.86
N PRO A 153 4.86 6.56 -12.09
CA PRO A 153 4.94 7.59 -13.10
C PRO A 153 3.57 8.26 -13.12
N ALA A 154 3.54 9.57 -12.96
CA ALA A 154 2.41 10.33 -13.49
C ALA A 154 2.34 9.96 -14.99
N GLY A 155 1.41 9.06 -15.35
CA GLY A 155 1.13 8.68 -16.74
C GLY A 155 1.24 7.21 -17.17
N SER A 156 1.91 6.28 -16.46
CA SER A 156 2.27 4.98 -17.09
C SER A 156 1.19 3.87 -17.10
N GLY A 157 -0.03 4.13 -16.64
CA GLY A 157 -1.14 3.17 -16.81
C GLY A 157 -2.05 3.47 -18.02
N PHE A 158 -2.01 4.71 -18.51
CA PHE A 158 -3.03 5.18 -19.44
C PHE A 158 -2.49 5.38 -20.86
N THR A 159 -1.26 5.84 -21.02
CA THR A 159 -0.65 6.07 -22.35
C THR A 159 -0.10 4.80 -23.00
N GLU A 160 0.51 3.88 -22.25
CA GLU A 160 0.88 2.55 -22.75
C GLU A 160 -0.38 1.70 -23.02
N GLY A 161 -1.36 1.71 -22.10
CA GLY A 161 -2.67 1.07 -22.32
C GLY A 161 -3.47 1.67 -23.48
N LEU A 162 -3.36 2.98 -23.76
CA LEU A 162 -3.97 3.61 -24.95
C LEU A 162 -3.17 3.34 -26.22
N ALA A 163 -1.84 3.35 -26.19
CA ALA A 163 -1.02 3.07 -27.35
C ALA A 163 -1.10 1.59 -27.76
N GLU A 164 -1.14 0.69 -26.79
CA GLU A 164 -1.31 -0.75 -27.00
C GLU A 164 -2.75 -1.06 -27.45
N ARG A 165 -3.77 -0.45 -26.85
CA ARG A 165 -5.17 -0.56 -27.31
C ARG A 165 -5.43 0.11 -28.65
N LYS A 166 -4.71 1.17 -29.00
CA LYS A 166 -4.77 1.83 -30.32
C LYS A 166 -4.05 0.98 -31.37
N ARG A 167 -2.94 0.34 -31.03
CA ARG A 167 -2.26 -0.65 -31.89
C ARG A 167 -3.09 -1.94 -32.04
N GLU A 168 -3.79 -2.39 -31.00
CA GLU A 168 -4.75 -3.50 -31.08
C GLU A 168 -5.95 -3.13 -31.94
N LEU A 169 -6.54 -1.94 -31.76
CA LEU A 169 -7.64 -1.44 -32.61
C LEU A 169 -7.20 -1.21 -34.07
N GLU A 170 -5.96 -0.80 -34.31
CA GLU A 170 -5.38 -0.68 -35.66
C GLU A 170 -5.10 -2.06 -36.27
N ARG A 171 -4.65 -3.05 -35.48
CA ARG A 171 -4.53 -4.46 -35.92
C ARG A 171 -5.89 -5.11 -36.19
N GLU A 172 -6.90 -4.86 -35.36
CA GLU A 172 -8.29 -5.32 -35.56
C GLU A 172 -8.93 -4.64 -36.78
N ARG A 173 -8.58 -3.38 -37.08
CA ARG A 173 -9.01 -2.67 -38.29
C ARG A 173 -8.29 -3.17 -39.56
N GLN A 174 -7.03 -3.57 -39.45
CA GLN A 174 -6.24 -4.07 -40.58
C GLN A 174 -6.51 -5.56 -40.87
N ASN A 175 -6.94 -6.34 -39.87
CA ASN A 175 -7.40 -7.72 -40.01
C ASN A 175 -8.80 -7.88 -39.37
N PRO A 176 -9.88 -7.39 -40.01
CA PRO A 176 -11.22 -7.75 -39.57
C PRO A 176 -11.35 -9.27 -39.66
N SER A 177 -11.79 -9.90 -38.57
CA SER A 177 -11.96 -11.34 -38.49
C SER A 177 -12.84 -11.81 -39.65
N GLN A 178 -12.26 -12.54 -40.60
CA GLN A 178 -13.00 -13.17 -41.72
C GLN A 178 -13.82 -14.38 -41.28
N TRP A 179 -14.35 -14.38 -40.05
CA TRP A 179 -15.32 -15.37 -39.63
C TRP A 179 -16.67 -15.01 -40.22
N LYS A 180 -16.99 -15.60 -41.38
CA LYS A 180 -18.38 -15.75 -41.81
C LYS A 180 -19.01 -16.87 -40.97
N PRO A 181 -20.11 -16.62 -40.24
CA PRO A 181 -20.83 -17.69 -39.57
C PRO A 181 -21.39 -18.67 -40.62
N PHE A 182 -21.40 -19.96 -40.29
CA PHE A 182 -22.13 -20.97 -41.05
C PHE A 182 -23.64 -20.62 -41.05
N PRO A 183 -24.38 -20.84 -42.16
CA PRO A 183 -25.81 -20.57 -42.20
C PRO A 183 -26.55 -21.46 -41.19
N GLY A 184 -27.22 -20.85 -40.19
CA GLY A 184 -28.09 -21.56 -39.24
C GLY A 184 -27.74 -21.47 -37.75
N GLN A 185 -26.66 -20.78 -37.36
CA GLN A 185 -26.45 -20.45 -35.94
C GLN A 185 -27.18 -19.15 -35.55
N PRO A 186 -27.88 -19.10 -34.40
CA PRO A 186 -28.31 -17.83 -33.84
C PRO A 186 -27.07 -16.99 -33.56
N GLU A 187 -27.04 -15.77 -34.09
CA GLU A 187 -25.94 -14.84 -33.86
C GLU A 187 -25.74 -14.67 -32.34
N PRO A 188 -24.51 -14.80 -31.82
CA PRO A 188 -24.24 -14.39 -30.45
C PRO A 188 -24.57 -12.90 -30.37
N GLU A 189 -25.52 -12.54 -29.49
CA GLU A 189 -25.88 -11.16 -29.23
C GLU A 189 -24.60 -10.35 -29.08
N GLN A 190 -24.34 -9.48 -30.07
CA GLN A 190 -23.23 -8.55 -29.99
C GLN A 190 -23.38 -7.83 -28.64
N GLN A 191 -22.39 -8.00 -27.77
CA GLN A 191 -22.24 -7.14 -26.60
C GLN A 191 -21.95 -5.73 -27.14
N VAL A 192 -23.02 -5.03 -27.50
CA VAL A 192 -23.00 -3.60 -27.78
C VAL A 192 -22.31 -3.00 -26.57
N LYS A 193 -21.17 -2.33 -26.78
CA LYS A 193 -20.54 -1.48 -25.77
C LYS A 193 -21.56 -0.42 -25.38
N ALA A 194 -22.42 -0.76 -24.41
CA ALA A 194 -23.52 0.07 -23.97
C ALA A 194 -22.90 1.39 -23.52
N LYS A 195 -23.30 2.50 -24.16
CA LYS A 195 -22.95 3.84 -23.69
C LYS A 195 -23.32 3.90 -22.20
N PRO A 196 -22.46 4.43 -21.31
CA PRO A 196 -22.76 4.49 -19.88
C PRO A 196 -24.05 5.31 -19.69
N GLY A 197 -25.12 4.61 -19.35
CA GLY A 197 -26.46 5.17 -19.19
C GLY A 197 -26.56 6.14 -18.00
N PRO A 198 -27.72 6.77 -17.82
CA PRO A 198 -27.99 7.55 -16.60
C PRO A 198 -27.85 6.68 -15.33
N LEU A 199 -27.48 7.30 -14.20
CA LEU A 199 -27.32 6.61 -12.91
C LEU A 199 -28.56 5.82 -12.51
N LEU A 200 -29.73 6.41 -12.76
CA LEU A 200 -31.03 5.81 -12.53
C LEU A 200 -31.73 5.57 -13.87
N PRO A 201 -32.49 4.47 -13.99
CA PRO A 201 -33.32 4.26 -15.16
C PRO A 201 -34.37 5.38 -15.24
N GLY A 202 -34.76 5.78 -16.45
CA GLY A 202 -35.73 6.84 -16.64
C GLY A 202 -37.15 6.41 -16.26
N PRO A 203 -38.09 7.37 -16.14
CA PRO A 203 -39.48 7.11 -15.76
C PRO A 203 -40.18 6.08 -16.66
N GLU A 204 -39.76 5.99 -17.93
CA GLU A 204 -40.26 5.03 -18.92
C GLU A 204 -40.07 3.56 -18.52
N THR A 205 -39.16 3.27 -17.58
CA THR A 205 -38.93 1.92 -17.05
C THR A 205 -39.92 1.52 -15.96
N GLY A 206 -40.77 2.44 -15.51
CA GLY A 206 -41.71 2.22 -14.40
C GLY A 206 -41.03 2.18 -13.02
N TYR A 207 -39.73 2.44 -12.93
CA TYR A 207 -38.99 2.48 -11.68
C TYR A 207 -39.40 3.68 -10.83
N GLN A 208 -39.83 3.40 -9.60
CA GLN A 208 -40.14 4.40 -8.59
C GLN A 208 -39.18 4.23 -7.40
N PRO A 209 -38.19 5.13 -7.24
CA PRO A 209 -37.29 5.08 -6.08
C PRO A 209 -38.04 5.47 -4.81
N ARG A 210 -37.64 4.91 -3.66
CA ARG A 210 -38.12 5.32 -2.33
C ARG A 210 -37.90 6.81 -2.07
N SER A 211 -36.75 7.32 -2.54
CA SER A 211 -36.36 8.73 -2.57
C SER A 211 -35.40 8.91 -3.73
N LYS A 212 -35.55 10.00 -4.47
CA LYS A 212 -34.66 10.33 -5.58
C LYS A 212 -33.25 10.59 -5.07
N GLU A 213 -33.12 11.27 -3.94
CA GLU A 213 -31.86 11.60 -3.29
C GLU A 213 -31.13 10.32 -2.83
N PHE A 214 -31.85 9.39 -2.21
CA PHE A 214 -31.32 8.07 -1.84
C PHE A 214 -30.81 7.31 -3.05
N ALA A 215 -31.64 7.14 -4.07
CA ALA A 215 -31.29 6.35 -5.24
C ALA A 215 -30.11 6.97 -6.02
N GLN A 216 -30.07 8.31 -6.14
CA GLN A 216 -28.96 9.02 -6.77
C GLN A 216 -27.65 8.80 -6.02
N LEU A 217 -27.64 9.00 -4.69
CA LEU A 217 -26.45 8.80 -3.89
C LEU A 217 -26.00 7.33 -3.90
N ALA A 218 -26.93 6.39 -3.74
CA ALA A 218 -26.65 4.96 -3.77
C ALA A 218 -26.07 4.52 -5.12
N ALA A 219 -26.63 4.99 -6.24
CA ALA A 219 -26.08 4.72 -7.58
C ALA A 219 -24.70 5.37 -7.80
N ALA A 220 -24.47 6.55 -7.24
CA ALA A 220 -23.23 7.30 -7.39
C ALA A 220 -22.05 6.73 -6.58
N VAL A 221 -22.32 6.10 -5.42
CA VAL A 221 -21.28 5.46 -4.58
C VAL A 221 -21.27 3.92 -4.65
N SER A 222 -22.15 3.35 -5.48
CA SER A 222 -22.17 1.91 -5.79
C SER A 222 -20.85 1.44 -6.43
N GLY A 223 -20.47 0.21 -6.10
CA GLY A 223 -19.45 -0.56 -6.80
C GLY A 223 -19.85 -0.80 -8.27
N LYS A 224 -18.84 -1.17 -9.07
CA LYS A 224 -18.96 -1.38 -10.51
C LYS A 224 -19.47 -2.80 -10.79
N TYR A 225 -20.40 -2.91 -11.73
CA TYR A 225 -20.97 -4.16 -12.18
C TYR A 225 -21.60 -4.02 -13.58
N VAL A 226 -21.84 -5.15 -14.23
CA VAL A 226 -22.55 -5.26 -15.51
C VAL A 226 -23.73 -6.21 -15.35
N MET A 227 -24.89 -5.86 -15.88
CA MET A 227 -26.07 -6.73 -15.92
C MET A 227 -26.87 -6.44 -17.21
N PRO A 228 -27.85 -7.28 -17.58
CA PRO A 228 -28.69 -7.03 -18.75
C PRO A 228 -29.27 -5.60 -18.75
N GLY A 229 -29.01 -4.85 -19.82
CA GLY A 229 -29.49 -3.47 -19.98
C GLY A 229 -28.80 -2.41 -19.12
N ARG A 230 -27.76 -2.74 -18.32
CA ARG A 230 -27.10 -1.78 -17.42
C ARG A 230 -25.61 -2.07 -17.23
N ASN A 231 -24.79 -1.06 -17.47
CA ASN A 231 -23.35 -1.08 -17.19
C ASN A 231 -22.98 0.12 -16.30
N THR A 232 -22.48 -0.13 -15.09
CA THR A 232 -22.11 0.92 -14.13
C THR A 232 -20.66 1.33 -14.20
N HIS A 233 -19.88 0.84 -15.17
CA HIS A 233 -18.51 1.29 -15.40
C HIS A 233 -18.48 2.74 -15.86
N ARG A 234 -17.85 3.60 -15.05
CA ARG A 234 -17.60 5.01 -15.33
C ARG A 234 -16.17 5.38 -14.98
N SER A 235 -15.64 6.40 -15.66
CA SER A 235 -14.32 6.96 -15.37
C SER A 235 -14.29 7.56 -13.96
N PHE A 236 -13.12 7.56 -13.32
CA PHE A 236 -12.97 8.06 -11.96
C PHE A 236 -13.47 9.51 -11.80
N GLY A 237 -13.11 10.41 -12.74
CA GLY A 237 -13.59 11.80 -12.70
C GLY A 237 -15.12 11.92 -12.75
N ARG A 238 -15.80 11.05 -13.50
CA ARG A 238 -17.27 11.01 -13.55
C ARG A 238 -17.86 10.44 -12.25
N MET A 239 -17.28 9.35 -11.72
CA MET A 239 -17.68 8.78 -10.41
C MET A 239 -17.62 9.84 -9.30
N TRP A 240 -16.52 10.59 -9.30
CA TRP A 240 -16.20 11.57 -8.29
C TRP A 240 -17.18 12.74 -8.31
N LEU A 241 -17.47 13.29 -9.50
CA LEU A 241 -18.42 14.40 -9.66
C LEU A 241 -19.84 13.97 -9.31
N GLU A 242 -20.30 12.84 -9.87
CA GLU A 242 -21.64 12.30 -9.62
C GLU A 242 -21.88 12.03 -8.12
N ALA A 243 -20.87 11.50 -7.41
CA ALA A 243 -20.95 11.28 -5.97
C ALA A 243 -21.01 12.58 -5.17
N ALA A 244 -20.21 13.59 -5.55
CA ALA A 244 -20.24 14.90 -4.90
C ALA A 244 -21.59 15.60 -5.10
N GLU A 245 -22.12 15.61 -6.32
CA GLU A 245 -23.41 16.23 -6.62
C GLU A 245 -24.58 15.53 -5.90
N ALA A 246 -24.57 14.19 -5.85
CA ALA A 246 -25.59 13.43 -5.14
C ALA A 246 -25.49 13.63 -3.62
N ALA A 247 -24.28 13.64 -3.08
CA ALA A 247 -24.04 13.86 -1.65
C ALA A 247 -24.42 15.28 -1.19
N ALA A 248 -24.20 16.31 -2.02
CA ALA A 248 -24.59 17.68 -1.71
C ALA A 248 -26.12 17.85 -1.63
N LYS A 249 -26.88 17.03 -2.37
CA LYS A 249 -28.35 17.05 -2.36
C LYS A 249 -28.96 16.17 -1.28
N TYR A 250 -28.20 15.21 -0.76
CA TYR A 250 -28.71 14.28 0.25
C TYR A 250 -28.81 14.98 1.62
N PRO A 251 -29.88 14.75 2.41
CA PRO A 251 -30.13 15.43 3.69
C PRO A 251 -29.25 14.87 4.83
N ALA A 252 -27.93 14.87 4.66
CA ALA A 252 -26.96 14.46 5.68
C ALA A 252 -25.78 15.45 5.75
N PRO A 253 -25.70 16.29 6.80
CA PRO A 253 -24.66 17.32 6.95
C PRO A 253 -23.23 16.76 6.92
N GLU A 254 -23.05 15.53 7.41
CA GLU A 254 -21.75 14.83 7.42
C GLU A 254 -21.17 14.64 6.00
N LEU A 255 -22.03 14.56 4.97
CA LEU A 255 -21.62 14.44 3.57
C LEU A 255 -21.32 15.80 2.92
N HIS A 256 -21.90 16.87 3.44
CA HIS A 256 -21.79 18.22 2.88
C HIS A 256 -20.37 18.78 2.98
N LYS A 257 -19.65 18.44 4.06
CA LYS A 257 -18.25 18.85 4.24
C LYS A 257 -17.33 18.36 3.11
N TYR A 258 -17.52 17.11 2.66
CA TYR A 258 -16.73 16.55 1.56
C TYR A 258 -17.26 16.98 0.19
N SER A 259 -18.57 16.91 -0.01
CA SER A 259 -19.19 17.20 -1.30
C SER A 259 -19.03 18.67 -1.71
N THR A 260 -19.13 19.62 -0.79
CA THR A 260 -18.92 21.05 -1.09
C THR A 260 -17.50 21.29 -1.58
N LYS A 261 -16.50 20.81 -0.83
CA LYS A 261 -15.09 20.93 -1.20
C LYS A 261 -14.76 20.23 -2.52
N MET A 262 -15.35 19.05 -2.75
CA MET A 262 -15.25 18.37 -4.04
C MET A 262 -15.88 19.19 -5.17
N LEU A 263 -17.10 19.72 -5.02
CA LEU A 263 -17.74 20.51 -6.09
C LEU A 263 -17.00 21.83 -6.40
N GLU A 264 -16.56 22.53 -5.36
CA GLU A 264 -15.69 23.72 -5.51
C GLU A 264 -14.41 23.36 -6.26
N ARG A 265 -13.82 22.22 -5.90
CA ARG A 265 -12.63 21.73 -6.57
C ARG A 265 -12.88 21.35 -8.03
N ALA A 266 -14.01 20.72 -8.33
CA ALA A 266 -14.43 20.41 -9.69
C ALA A 266 -14.52 21.68 -10.54
N LYS A 267 -15.18 22.70 -9.99
CA LYS A 267 -15.35 24.01 -10.62
C LYS A 267 -14.01 24.69 -10.86
N ALA A 268 -13.13 24.68 -9.87
CA ALA A 268 -11.79 25.24 -10.00
C ALA A 268 -10.95 24.49 -11.04
N ASP A 269 -11.10 23.16 -11.15
CA ASP A 269 -10.37 22.31 -12.10
C ASP A 269 -10.91 22.42 -13.54
N ALA A 270 -12.20 22.72 -13.70
CA ALA A 270 -12.82 23.00 -14.98
C ALA A 270 -12.42 24.39 -15.51
N ASN A 271 -12.26 25.37 -14.61
CA ASN A 271 -11.93 26.76 -14.95
C ASN A 271 -10.41 27.05 -14.95
N ILE A 272 -9.55 26.05 -15.16
CA ILE A 272 -8.10 26.27 -15.26
C ILE A 272 -7.81 27.00 -16.58
N ASP A 273 -7.48 28.28 -16.48
CA ASP A 273 -6.91 29.06 -17.57
C ASP A 273 -5.43 28.70 -17.75
N VAL A 274 -5.14 27.96 -18.82
CA VAL A 274 -3.79 27.46 -19.11
C VAL A 274 -2.83 28.61 -19.41
N ASN A 275 -3.27 29.66 -20.10
CA ASN A 275 -2.39 30.76 -20.49
C ASN A 275 -2.02 31.60 -19.27
N ALA A 276 -3.00 31.96 -18.44
CA ALA A 276 -2.74 32.65 -17.18
C ALA A 276 -1.86 31.82 -16.23
N THR A 277 -2.06 30.50 -16.20
CA THR A 277 -1.22 29.58 -15.41
C THR A 277 0.22 29.57 -15.91
N ARG A 278 0.45 29.50 -17.23
CA ARG A 278 1.80 29.53 -17.81
C ARG A 278 2.52 30.82 -17.46
N GLU A 279 1.85 31.96 -17.60
CA GLU A 279 2.41 33.25 -17.19
C GLU A 279 2.74 33.30 -15.70
N SER A 280 1.84 32.82 -14.84
CA SER A 280 2.08 32.76 -13.40
C SER A 280 3.29 31.90 -13.05
N PHE A 281 3.44 30.73 -13.68
CA PHE A 281 4.58 29.84 -13.46
C PHE A 281 5.90 30.43 -13.95
N LEU A 282 5.90 31.17 -15.07
CA LEU A 282 7.10 31.89 -15.53
C LEU A 282 7.49 32.99 -14.54
N ARG A 283 6.54 33.81 -14.09
CA ARG A 283 6.79 34.88 -13.10
C ARG A 283 7.27 34.31 -11.77
N GLU A 284 6.71 33.19 -11.33
CA GLU A 284 7.15 32.51 -10.10
C GLU A 284 8.57 31.96 -10.25
N ALA A 285 8.89 31.31 -11.38
CA ALA A 285 10.24 30.83 -11.66
C ALA A 285 11.26 31.98 -11.69
N GLU A 286 10.95 33.10 -12.35
CA GLU A 286 11.80 34.29 -12.41
C GLU A 286 11.98 34.95 -11.03
N ARG A 287 10.91 35.03 -10.24
CA ARG A 287 10.97 35.54 -8.86
C ARG A 287 11.87 34.66 -7.99
N ILE A 288 11.76 33.33 -8.12
CA ILE A 288 12.62 32.39 -7.39
C ILE A 288 14.09 32.63 -7.77
N GLU A 289 14.39 32.73 -9.06
CA GLU A 289 15.77 32.98 -9.50
C GLU A 289 16.33 34.32 -9.06
N THR A 290 15.53 35.38 -9.12
CA THR A 290 15.93 36.70 -8.65
C THR A 290 16.20 36.67 -7.14
N ARG A 291 15.39 35.94 -6.37
CA ARG A 291 15.64 35.74 -4.94
C ARG A 291 16.90 34.92 -4.67
N ILE A 292 17.21 33.94 -5.51
CA ILE A 292 18.48 33.19 -5.44
C ILE A 292 19.66 34.10 -5.74
N ALA A 293 19.59 34.89 -6.83
CA ALA A 293 20.62 35.84 -7.23
C ALA A 293 20.88 36.92 -6.16
N ASN A 294 19.82 37.34 -5.45
CA ASN A 294 19.89 38.32 -4.37
C ASN A 294 20.26 37.70 -3.00
N GLY A 295 20.69 36.44 -2.95
CA GLY A 295 21.12 35.79 -1.71
C GLY A 295 20.00 35.43 -0.73
N GLY A 296 18.73 35.46 -1.15
CA GLY A 296 17.57 35.19 -0.29
C GLY A 296 17.40 33.73 0.15
N TYR A 297 18.33 32.85 -0.24
CA TYR A 297 18.46 31.45 0.17
C TYR A 297 19.87 31.16 0.73
N ILE A 298 20.60 32.19 1.12
CA ILE A 298 21.83 32.05 1.89
C ILE A 298 21.43 31.97 3.37
N GLN A 299 21.72 30.84 4.00
CA GLN A 299 21.53 30.68 5.43
C GLN A 299 22.81 31.10 6.15
N GLU A 300 22.69 32.07 7.05
CA GLU A 300 23.79 32.47 7.92
C GLU A 300 23.79 31.61 9.19
N GLU A 301 24.79 30.75 9.31
CA GLU A 301 25.11 30.08 10.57
C GLU A 301 26.11 30.94 11.34
N VAL A 302 25.63 31.52 12.43
CA VAL A 302 26.46 32.34 13.31
C VAL A 302 26.95 31.46 14.46
N ARG A 303 28.27 31.30 14.55
CA ARG A 303 28.93 30.67 15.70
C ARG A 303 29.85 31.68 16.36
N ASN A 304 29.80 31.74 17.68
CA ASN A 304 30.82 32.47 18.45
C ASN A 304 31.94 31.49 18.78
N ASP A 305 33.17 31.86 18.43
CA ASP A 305 34.38 31.12 18.76
C ASP A 305 35.33 32.01 19.56
N ILE A 306 36.37 31.44 20.15
CA ILE A 306 37.40 32.20 20.86
C ILE A 306 38.68 32.17 20.02
N ASP A 307 39.17 33.35 19.63
CA ASP A 307 40.42 33.44 18.86
C ASP A 307 41.63 33.01 19.68
N ALA A 308 42.78 32.90 19.02
CA ALA A 308 44.04 32.51 19.67
C ALA A 308 44.48 33.46 20.80
N ASN A 309 43.86 34.64 20.92
CA ASN A 309 44.15 35.64 21.95
C ASN A 309 43.11 35.66 23.07
N GLY A 310 42.10 34.77 23.03
CA GLY A 310 41.07 34.69 24.06
C GLY A 310 39.86 35.60 23.82
N ASN A 311 39.75 36.27 22.67
CA ASN A 311 38.61 37.14 22.37
C ASN A 311 37.47 36.36 21.72
N LEU A 312 36.23 36.71 22.07
CA LEU A 312 35.05 36.14 21.45
C LEU A 312 34.88 36.72 20.04
N VAL A 313 35.08 35.89 19.01
CA VAL A 313 34.94 36.27 17.60
C VAL A 313 33.71 35.61 17.00
N ARG A 314 32.88 36.41 16.34
CA ARG A 314 31.68 35.94 15.64
C ARG A 314 32.08 35.42 14.26
N ILE A 315 32.03 34.11 14.07
CA ILE A 315 32.21 33.45 12.77
C ILE A 315 30.84 33.33 12.11
N VAL A 316 30.70 33.95 10.95
CA VAL A 316 29.50 33.85 10.11
C VAL A 316 29.82 32.92 8.94
N ASN A 317 29.24 31.73 8.96
CA ASN A 317 29.28 30.83 7.82
C ASN A 317 28.03 31.03 6.98
N GLN A 318 28.22 31.28 5.69
CA GLN A 318 27.13 31.38 4.73
C GLN A 318 27.01 30.06 3.99
N ARG A 319 25.82 29.45 4.03
CA ARG A 319 25.51 28.21 3.32
C ARG A 319 24.45 28.46 2.25
N ASP A 320 24.72 28.08 1.00
CA ASP A 320 23.73 28.14 -0.07
C ASP A 320 22.77 26.95 0.06
N VAL A 321 21.49 27.24 0.34
CA VAL A 321 20.42 26.23 0.38
C VAL A 321 19.44 26.38 -0.79
N SER A 322 19.85 27.05 -1.87
CA SER A 322 19.00 27.32 -3.03
C SER A 322 18.74 26.12 -3.95
N GLY A 323 19.33 24.94 -3.70
CA GLY A 323 19.19 23.76 -4.56
C GLY A 323 17.74 23.37 -4.86
N ASP A 324 16.90 23.29 -3.84
CA ASP A 324 15.47 22.98 -4.00
C ASP A 324 14.69 24.09 -4.71
N ALA A 325 15.09 25.35 -4.49
CA ALA A 325 14.50 26.51 -5.13
C ALA A 325 14.83 26.54 -6.64
N ARG A 326 16.08 26.24 -7.03
CA ARG A 326 16.49 26.08 -8.43
C ARG A 326 15.71 24.96 -9.11
N ALA A 327 15.63 23.79 -8.47
CA ALA A 327 14.87 22.65 -9.00
C ALA A 327 13.37 22.98 -9.17
N ARG A 328 12.80 23.78 -8.26
CA ARG A 328 11.42 24.26 -8.38
C ARG A 328 11.24 25.20 -9.58
N ALA A 329 12.13 26.18 -9.76
CA ALA A 329 12.08 27.10 -10.90
C ALA A 329 12.21 26.37 -12.24
N GLU A 330 13.14 25.42 -12.35
CA GLU A 330 13.30 24.57 -13.54
C GLU A 330 12.06 23.71 -13.81
N THR A 331 11.46 23.13 -12.77
CA THR A 331 10.22 22.36 -12.89
C THR A 331 9.09 23.22 -13.44
N LEU A 332 8.91 24.43 -12.92
CA LEU A 332 7.88 25.36 -13.39
C LEU A 332 8.07 25.71 -14.87
N ARG A 333 9.31 26.00 -15.30
CA ARG A 333 9.61 26.25 -16.73
C ARG A 333 9.35 25.06 -17.62
N ARG A 334 9.70 23.85 -17.16
CA ARG A 334 9.44 22.62 -17.90
C ARG A 334 7.95 22.41 -18.13
N VAL A 335 7.13 22.64 -17.10
CA VAL A 335 5.66 22.57 -17.19
C VAL A 335 5.11 23.68 -18.10
N VAL A 336 5.68 24.88 -18.07
CA VAL A 336 5.28 25.94 -19.01
C VAL A 336 5.54 25.54 -20.46
N ALA A 337 6.56 24.73 -20.75
CA ALA A 337 6.85 24.25 -22.10
C ALA A 337 6.03 23.02 -22.51
N SER A 338 5.20 22.47 -21.62
CA SER A 338 4.47 21.22 -21.85
C SER A 338 3.13 21.45 -22.57
N THR A 339 2.39 20.37 -22.83
CA THR A 339 1.03 20.43 -23.40
C THR A 339 0.02 21.04 -22.42
N ASP A 340 -1.11 21.54 -22.92
CA ASP A 340 -2.16 22.13 -22.09
C ASP A 340 -2.73 21.14 -21.05
N ASP A 341 -2.83 19.86 -21.41
CA ASP A 341 -3.33 18.82 -20.52
C ASP A 341 -2.34 18.52 -19.40
N GLU A 342 -1.04 18.54 -19.67
CA GLU A 342 0.02 18.40 -18.66
C GLU A 342 0.05 19.62 -17.72
N VAL A 343 -0.18 20.84 -18.22
CA VAL A 343 -0.31 22.04 -17.36
C VAL A 343 -1.52 21.89 -16.44
N ARG A 344 -2.69 21.49 -16.97
CA ARG A 344 -3.89 21.27 -16.17
C ARG A 344 -3.68 20.16 -15.13
N GLU A 345 -3.05 19.07 -15.51
CA GLU A 345 -2.73 17.96 -14.60
C GLU A 345 -1.77 18.41 -13.49
N PHE A 346 -0.73 19.19 -13.83
CA PHE A 346 0.18 19.73 -12.84
C PHE A 346 -0.53 20.63 -11.83
N VAL A 347 -1.39 21.56 -12.29
CA VAL A 347 -2.20 22.41 -11.41
C VAL A 347 -3.09 21.57 -10.49
N ARG A 348 -3.76 20.56 -11.06
CA ARG A 348 -4.59 19.62 -10.27
C ARG A 348 -3.76 18.90 -9.21
N ASN A 349 -2.57 18.43 -9.56
CA ASN A 349 -1.68 17.73 -8.62
C ASN A 349 -1.10 18.66 -7.55
N GLN A 350 -0.87 19.95 -7.84
CA GLN A 350 -0.46 20.92 -6.81
C GLN A 350 -1.58 21.14 -5.80
N ARG A 351 -2.82 21.32 -6.29
CA ARG A 351 -3.97 21.53 -5.43
C ARG A 351 -4.35 20.27 -4.62
N ASP A 352 -3.86 19.09 -4.97
CA ASP A 352 -4.08 17.84 -4.19
C ASP A 352 -3.19 17.73 -2.95
N LYS A 353 -2.22 18.65 -2.80
CA LYS A 353 -1.34 18.72 -1.65
C LYS A 353 -2.00 19.58 -0.56
N ASN A 354 -1.79 19.16 0.68
CA ASN A 354 -2.09 20.00 1.84
C ASN A 354 -0.92 20.95 2.04
N GLY A 355 -1.21 22.25 2.07
CA GLY A 355 -0.28 23.28 2.49
C GLY A 355 -0.25 23.43 4.01
N TRP A 356 0.61 24.33 4.48
CA TRP A 356 0.66 24.69 5.90
C TRP A 356 -0.68 25.26 6.39
N GLU A 357 -1.33 26.10 5.59
CA GLU A 357 -2.63 26.68 5.92
C GLU A 357 -3.72 25.61 6.13
N ASP A 358 -3.73 24.55 5.31
CA ASP A 358 -4.68 23.43 5.45
C ASP A 358 -4.45 22.63 6.74
N LEU A 359 -3.21 22.56 7.23
CA LEU A 359 -2.86 21.83 8.45
C LEU A 359 -3.24 22.59 9.73
N PHE A 360 -3.15 23.93 9.72
CA PHE A 360 -3.38 24.77 10.90
C PHE A 360 -4.76 25.43 10.94
N PHE A 361 -5.35 25.70 9.79
CA PHE A 361 -6.62 26.42 9.65
C PHE A 361 -7.65 25.70 8.78
N GLY A 362 -7.29 24.52 8.26
CA GLY A 362 -8.21 23.71 7.46
C GLY A 362 -9.35 23.11 8.29
N ASP A 363 -10.40 22.69 7.61
CA ASP A 363 -11.60 22.05 8.14
C ASP A 363 -11.39 20.56 8.53
N GLY A 364 -10.13 20.13 8.64
CA GLY A 364 -9.75 18.73 8.88
C GLY A 364 -9.96 17.81 7.67
N THR A 365 -10.33 18.33 6.50
CA THR A 365 -10.47 17.54 5.27
C THR A 365 -9.24 17.68 4.37
N SER A 366 -8.68 16.56 3.93
CA SER A 366 -7.54 16.54 3.00
C SER A 366 -7.92 17.18 1.65
N ASN A 367 -7.01 17.94 1.05
CA ASN A 367 -7.14 18.44 -0.33
C ASN A 367 -6.95 17.35 -1.38
N ASN A 368 -6.43 16.19 -0.97
CA ASN A 368 -6.29 15.04 -1.85
C ASN A 368 -7.66 14.51 -2.30
N ARG A 369 -7.89 14.51 -3.62
CA ARG A 369 -9.16 14.11 -4.25
C ARG A 369 -9.58 12.67 -3.94
N ASP A 370 -8.62 11.75 -3.84
CA ASP A 370 -8.89 10.34 -3.53
C ASP A 370 -9.33 10.19 -2.08
N HIS A 371 -8.67 10.88 -1.15
CA HIS A 371 -9.05 10.87 0.27
C HIS A 371 -10.45 11.46 0.47
N MET A 372 -10.76 12.59 -0.17
CA MET A 372 -12.10 13.19 -0.11
C MET A 372 -13.17 12.22 -0.62
N PHE A 373 -12.91 11.58 -1.77
CA PHE A 373 -13.85 10.61 -2.34
C PHE A 373 -14.02 9.37 -1.47
N GLN A 374 -12.93 8.79 -0.95
CA GLN A 374 -12.99 7.63 -0.07
C GLN A 374 -13.74 7.92 1.23
N ASN A 375 -13.52 9.09 1.84
CA ASN A 375 -14.23 9.51 3.04
C ASN A 375 -15.72 9.73 2.75
N LEU A 376 -16.05 10.43 1.67
CA LEU A 376 -17.43 10.61 1.22
C LEU A 376 -18.12 9.26 1.00
N VAL A 377 -17.48 8.34 0.27
CA VAL A 377 -18.04 7.01 0.00
C VAL A 377 -18.21 6.21 1.29
N THR A 378 -17.25 6.29 2.22
CA THR A 378 -17.31 5.57 3.51
C THR A 378 -18.49 6.04 4.36
N ASP A 379 -18.65 7.36 4.52
CA ASP A 379 -19.74 7.91 5.33
C ASP A 379 -21.09 7.78 4.60
N ALA A 380 -21.12 7.96 3.28
CA ALA A 380 -22.33 7.72 2.48
C ALA A 380 -22.81 6.28 2.61
N ARG A 381 -21.91 5.29 2.60
CA ARG A 381 -22.28 3.88 2.83
C ARG A 381 -22.93 3.67 4.19
N LYS A 382 -22.38 4.24 5.27
CA LYS A 382 -22.97 4.11 6.62
C LYS A 382 -24.39 4.69 6.65
N ILE A 383 -24.56 5.89 6.10
CA ILE A 383 -25.83 6.60 6.06
C ILE A 383 -26.85 5.85 5.20
N LEU A 384 -26.47 5.44 3.99
CA LEU A 384 -27.33 4.70 3.06
C LEU A 384 -27.75 3.35 3.64
N VAL A 385 -26.86 2.62 4.33
CA VAL A 385 -27.23 1.35 4.96
C VAL A 385 -28.23 1.57 6.09
N ALA A 386 -28.01 2.59 6.94
CA ALA A 386 -28.95 2.92 8.02
C ALA A 386 -30.32 3.35 7.48
N ASP A 387 -30.34 4.15 6.42
CA ASP A 387 -31.58 4.57 5.74
C ASP A 387 -32.26 3.39 5.03
N ALA A 388 -31.48 2.54 4.37
CA ALA A 388 -31.98 1.36 3.69
C ALA A 388 -32.64 0.37 4.65
N ALA A 389 -32.02 0.14 5.81
CA ALA A 389 -32.54 -0.74 6.86
C ALA A 389 -33.86 -0.22 7.46
N LYS A 390 -34.03 1.10 7.60
CA LYS A 390 -35.29 1.70 8.10
C LYS A 390 -36.47 1.49 7.16
N HIS A 391 -36.21 1.52 5.86
CA HIS A 391 -37.25 1.45 4.82
C HIS A 391 -37.26 0.09 4.08
N ALA A 392 -36.57 -0.92 4.62
CA ALA A 392 -36.53 -2.22 3.99
C ALA A 392 -37.85 -2.97 4.18
N GLY A 393 -38.18 -3.81 3.20
CA GLY A 393 -39.27 -4.77 3.31
C GLY A 393 -39.03 -5.80 4.43
N PRO A 394 -40.03 -6.63 4.72
CA PRO A 394 -39.96 -7.63 5.79
C PRO A 394 -38.77 -8.59 5.61
N VAL A 395 -38.29 -9.14 6.73
CA VAL A 395 -37.19 -10.11 6.72
C VAL A 395 -37.64 -11.37 5.96
N ALA A 396 -36.89 -11.73 4.93
CA ALA A 396 -37.16 -12.91 4.11
C ALA A 396 -36.79 -14.20 4.87
N SER A 397 -37.60 -15.24 4.70
CA SER A 397 -37.30 -16.59 5.20
C SER A 397 -36.44 -17.42 4.24
N SER A 398 -36.18 -16.92 3.03
CA SER A 398 -35.43 -17.60 1.98
C SER A 398 -34.37 -16.66 1.38
N PRO A 399 -33.27 -17.21 0.84
CA PRO A 399 -32.22 -16.41 0.18
C PRO A 399 -32.80 -15.49 -0.90
N LEU A 400 -32.43 -14.20 -0.86
CA LEU A 400 -32.79 -13.24 -1.91
C LEU A 400 -31.78 -13.25 -3.07
N VAL A 401 -30.52 -13.51 -2.74
CA VAL A 401 -29.41 -13.47 -3.68
C VAL A 401 -28.60 -14.76 -3.62
N GLN A 402 -28.04 -15.13 -4.76
CA GLN A 402 -27.03 -16.18 -4.85
C GLN A 402 -25.73 -15.58 -5.35
N PHE A 403 -24.64 -15.83 -4.61
CA PHE A 403 -23.31 -15.37 -4.97
C PHE A 403 -22.47 -16.54 -5.50
N ARG A 404 -21.80 -16.34 -6.64
CA ARG A 404 -20.96 -17.35 -7.28
C ARG A 404 -19.65 -16.74 -7.77
N ARG A 405 -18.57 -17.50 -7.68
CA ARG A 405 -17.26 -17.18 -8.25
C ARG A 405 -17.13 -17.89 -9.58
N VAL A 406 -16.88 -17.15 -10.65
CA VAL A 406 -16.70 -17.70 -12.01
C VAL A 406 -15.24 -18.07 -12.22
N ASP A 407 -14.34 -17.16 -11.84
CA ASP A 407 -12.89 -17.36 -11.87
C ASP A 407 -12.22 -16.54 -10.75
N SER A 408 -10.89 -16.37 -10.80
CA SER A 408 -10.12 -15.64 -9.79
C SER A 408 -10.46 -14.15 -9.67
N LYS A 409 -11.09 -13.55 -10.70
CA LYS A 409 -11.39 -12.11 -10.78
C LYS A 409 -12.88 -11.82 -11.00
N LYS A 410 -13.64 -12.78 -11.51
CA LYS A 410 -15.04 -12.60 -11.91
C LYS A 410 -16.01 -13.25 -10.96
N PHE A 411 -16.98 -12.46 -10.52
CA PHE A 411 -18.02 -12.87 -9.59
C PHE A 411 -19.39 -12.52 -10.12
N LYS A 412 -20.36 -13.38 -9.84
CA LYS A 412 -21.75 -13.19 -10.23
C LYS A 412 -22.65 -13.18 -9.01
N LEU A 413 -23.57 -12.24 -9.00
CA LEU A 413 -24.63 -12.16 -8.01
C LEU A 413 -25.97 -12.24 -8.74
N LYS A 414 -26.82 -13.18 -8.34
CA LYS A 414 -28.12 -13.46 -8.97
C LYS A 414 -29.26 -13.11 -8.04
N ASN A 415 -30.30 -12.44 -8.53
CA ASN A 415 -31.57 -12.39 -7.82
C ASN A 415 -32.26 -13.76 -7.94
N VAL A 416 -32.32 -14.49 -6.82
CA VAL A 416 -33.00 -15.79 -6.72
C VAL A 416 -34.34 -15.70 -6.00
N SER A 417 -34.72 -14.50 -5.57
CA SER A 417 -36.09 -14.26 -5.14
C SER A 417 -37.02 -14.45 -6.34
N GLN A 418 -38.17 -15.08 -6.12
CA GLN A 418 -39.19 -15.29 -7.15
C GLN A 418 -39.92 -13.98 -7.53
N LYS A 419 -39.35 -12.82 -7.19
CA LYS A 419 -39.91 -11.48 -7.36
C LYS A 419 -38.84 -10.52 -7.87
N SER A 420 -39.27 -9.45 -8.51
CA SER A 420 -38.38 -8.32 -8.81
C SER A 420 -38.11 -7.54 -7.52
N LEU A 421 -36.85 -7.18 -7.29
CA LEU A 421 -36.43 -6.38 -6.14
C LEU A 421 -36.18 -4.94 -6.61
N SER A 422 -36.76 -3.96 -5.92
CA SER A 422 -36.55 -2.54 -6.18
C SER A 422 -35.72 -1.89 -5.08
N ASP A 423 -34.92 -0.88 -5.47
CA ASP A 423 -33.94 -0.21 -4.61
C ASP A 423 -33.03 -1.20 -3.87
N ALA A 424 -32.54 -2.22 -4.58
CA ALA A 424 -31.74 -3.26 -3.99
C ALA A 424 -30.35 -2.74 -3.61
N LEU A 425 -30.17 -2.42 -2.33
CA LEU A 425 -28.90 -2.10 -1.71
C LEU A 425 -28.28 -3.39 -1.17
N VAL A 426 -27.16 -3.81 -1.76
CA VAL A 426 -26.42 -5.00 -1.34
C VAL A 426 -25.10 -4.57 -0.69
N MET A 427 -24.91 -4.95 0.56
CA MET A 427 -23.65 -4.79 1.27
C MET A 427 -22.92 -6.12 1.30
N MET A 428 -21.71 -6.15 0.75
CA MET A 428 -20.87 -7.34 0.69
C MET A 428 -19.58 -7.10 1.45
N LYS A 429 -19.39 -7.78 2.57
CA LYS A 429 -18.09 -7.87 3.22
C LYS A 429 -17.38 -9.08 2.66
N MET A 430 -16.25 -8.90 2.00
CA MET A 430 -15.50 -9.99 1.40
C MET A 430 -14.12 -10.06 2.01
N GLY A 431 -13.62 -11.26 2.23
CA GLY A 431 -12.21 -11.48 2.41
C GLY A 431 -11.80 -12.83 1.87
N PHE A 432 -10.52 -13.09 2.04
CA PHE A 432 -9.77 -13.94 1.14
C PHE A 432 -8.76 -14.74 1.93
N THR A 433 -8.79 -16.05 1.76
CA THR A 433 -7.95 -16.98 2.52
C THR A 433 -7.49 -18.12 1.62
N LYS A 434 -6.52 -18.90 2.11
CA LYS A 434 -6.11 -20.13 1.45
C LYS A 434 -6.97 -21.35 1.82
N SER A 435 -7.99 -21.18 2.69
CA SER A 435 -8.76 -22.29 3.24
C SER A 435 -10.19 -21.89 3.59
N ASP A 436 -11.15 -22.77 3.27
CA ASP A 436 -12.58 -22.62 3.59
C ASP A 436 -12.88 -22.56 5.10
N LYS A 437 -11.94 -23.00 5.93
CA LYS A 437 -12.08 -23.00 7.39
C LYS A 437 -11.75 -21.64 8.01
N LEU A 438 -11.16 -20.72 7.25
CA LEU A 438 -10.70 -19.42 7.74
C LEU A 438 -11.63 -18.30 7.26
N LYS A 439 -12.47 -17.77 8.15
CA LYS A 439 -13.34 -16.63 7.83
C LYS A 439 -12.64 -15.32 8.16
N GLN A 440 -12.19 -14.61 7.14
CA GLN A 440 -11.69 -13.24 7.25
C GLN A 440 -12.48 -12.34 6.30
N PHE A 441 -12.91 -11.18 6.80
CA PHE A 441 -13.65 -10.20 6.00
C PHE A 441 -12.90 -8.87 5.99
N ARG A 442 -12.75 -8.27 4.81
CA ARG A 442 -12.16 -6.94 4.59
C ARG A 442 -13.26 -5.87 4.45
N ALA A 443 -12.84 -4.67 4.04
CA ALA A 443 -13.71 -3.53 3.83
C ALA A 443 -14.93 -3.86 2.95
N PRO A 444 -16.13 -3.40 3.32
CA PRO A 444 -17.36 -3.73 2.61
C PRO A 444 -17.43 -3.05 1.24
N ILE A 445 -18.06 -3.74 0.30
CA ILE A 445 -18.48 -3.23 -1.01
C ILE A 445 -19.99 -3.02 -0.96
N MET A 446 -20.44 -1.88 -1.47
CA MET A 446 -21.87 -1.57 -1.60
C MET A 446 -22.24 -1.62 -3.07
N LEU A 447 -23.28 -2.36 -3.43
CA LEU A 447 -23.89 -2.34 -4.75
C LEU A 447 -25.30 -1.77 -4.64
N PHE A 448 -25.71 -1.00 -5.63
CA PHE A 448 -27.08 -0.51 -5.73
C PHE A 448 -27.68 -0.86 -7.08
N VAL A 449 -28.76 -1.65 -7.06
CA VAL A 449 -29.53 -2.04 -8.24
C VAL A 449 -30.93 -1.46 -8.13
N PRO A 450 -31.27 -0.41 -8.93
CA PRO A 450 -32.59 0.23 -8.89
C PRO A 450 -33.76 -0.74 -9.08
N GLN A 451 -33.62 -1.63 -10.05
CA GLN A 451 -34.59 -2.67 -10.36
C GLN A 451 -33.84 -3.93 -10.74
N TRP A 452 -34.04 -4.99 -9.97
CA TRP A 452 -33.36 -6.27 -10.14
C TRP A 452 -34.40 -7.36 -10.36
N LYS A 453 -34.60 -7.77 -11.62
CA LYS A 453 -35.64 -8.75 -11.96
C LYS A 453 -35.27 -10.12 -11.42
N ALA A 454 -36.29 -10.95 -11.16
CA ALA A 454 -36.09 -12.33 -10.78
C ALA A 454 -35.27 -13.05 -11.86
N GLY A 455 -34.19 -13.73 -11.45
CA GLY A 455 -33.31 -14.47 -12.35
C GLY A 455 -32.21 -13.63 -13.01
N ASP A 456 -32.24 -12.30 -12.95
CA ASP A 456 -31.18 -11.46 -13.49
C ASP A 456 -29.87 -11.66 -12.70
N GLU A 457 -28.77 -11.77 -13.43
CA GLU A 457 -27.42 -11.86 -12.89
C GLU A 457 -26.68 -10.54 -13.14
N LEU A 458 -25.97 -10.06 -12.12
CA LEU A 458 -24.95 -9.03 -12.28
C LEU A 458 -23.56 -9.65 -12.16
N GLU A 459 -22.64 -9.17 -12.98
CA GLU A 459 -21.22 -9.54 -13.02
C GLU A 459 -20.38 -8.42 -12.42
N MET A 460 -19.45 -8.79 -11.55
CA MET A 460 -18.49 -7.90 -10.91
C MET A 460 -17.08 -8.42 -11.18
N ASP A 461 -16.20 -7.49 -11.54
CA ASP A 461 -14.77 -7.75 -11.66
C ASP A 461 -14.07 -7.21 -10.42
N PHE A 462 -13.25 -8.06 -9.80
CA PHE A 462 -12.37 -7.66 -8.72
C PHE A 462 -10.91 -8.02 -9.04
N GLU A 463 -10.02 -7.07 -8.77
CA GLU A 463 -8.58 -7.27 -8.89
C GLU A 463 -8.02 -7.66 -7.52
N PHE A 464 -7.87 -8.97 -7.28
CA PHE A 464 -7.20 -9.49 -6.09
C PHE A 464 -5.89 -10.19 -6.46
N ASN A 465 -4.87 -10.02 -5.60
CA ASN A 465 -3.65 -10.85 -5.63
C ASN A 465 -3.94 -12.15 -4.86
N GLU A 466 -3.66 -13.30 -5.47
CA GLU A 466 -4.32 -14.60 -5.29
C GLU A 466 -4.57 -15.12 -3.87
N PRO A 467 -5.84 -15.40 -3.56
CA PRO A 467 -6.32 -16.32 -2.54
C PRO A 467 -7.25 -17.43 -3.12
N THR A 468 -7.11 -18.66 -2.63
CA THR A 468 -7.85 -19.84 -3.14
C THR A 468 -9.33 -19.84 -2.71
N VAL A 469 -9.70 -19.13 -1.64
CA VAL A 469 -11.07 -19.08 -1.13
C VAL A 469 -11.52 -17.64 -0.87
N VAL A 470 -12.76 -17.35 -1.25
CA VAL A 470 -13.46 -16.09 -0.93
C VAL A 470 -14.54 -16.34 0.09
N HIS A 471 -14.47 -15.65 1.22
CA HIS A 471 -15.56 -15.57 2.18
C HIS A 471 -16.31 -14.26 1.97
N ALA A 472 -17.62 -14.34 1.76
CA ALA A 472 -18.47 -13.17 1.63
C ALA A 472 -19.64 -13.23 2.60
N GLN A 473 -19.86 -12.14 3.33
CA GLN A 473 -21.08 -11.89 4.09
C GLN A 473 -21.90 -10.84 3.34
N ILE A 474 -23.14 -11.17 2.98
CA ILE A 474 -24.01 -10.33 2.17
C ILE A 474 -25.25 -9.93 2.96
N ASP A 475 -25.46 -8.63 3.08
CA ASP A 475 -26.72 -8.03 3.53
C ASP A 475 -27.44 -7.43 2.32
N THR A 476 -28.73 -7.69 2.20
CA THR A 476 -29.57 -7.22 1.11
C THR A 476 -30.76 -6.46 1.68
N TYR A 477 -30.90 -5.19 1.29
CA TYR A 477 -32.02 -4.32 1.65
C TYR A 477 -32.76 -3.90 0.39
N THR A 478 -34.05 -4.22 0.31
CA THR A 478 -34.92 -3.89 -0.84
C THR A 478 -36.25 -3.38 -0.31
N ASN A 479 -37.09 -2.82 -1.18
CA ASN A 479 -38.45 -2.43 -0.77
C ASN A 479 -39.34 -3.64 -0.45
N GLU A 480 -39.12 -4.77 -1.14
CA GLU A 480 -39.96 -5.95 -1.07
C GLU A 480 -39.55 -6.89 0.07
N ALA A 481 -38.26 -6.97 0.38
CA ALA A 481 -37.71 -7.85 1.40
C ALA A 481 -36.31 -7.42 1.89
N SER A 482 -35.93 -7.90 3.06
CA SER A 482 -34.55 -7.79 3.57
C SER A 482 -34.00 -9.14 3.99
N LEU A 483 -32.68 -9.31 3.86
CA LEU A 483 -31.99 -10.49 4.39
C LEU A 483 -30.55 -10.13 4.75
N MET A 484 -30.16 -10.39 5.98
CA MET A 484 -28.87 -10.00 6.55
C MET A 484 -28.01 -11.22 6.90
N GLY A 485 -26.70 -11.05 6.82
CA GLY A 485 -25.72 -12.00 7.33
C GLY A 485 -25.63 -13.29 6.52
N ILE A 486 -26.02 -13.31 5.24
CA ILE A 486 -25.87 -14.51 4.41
C ILE A 486 -24.38 -14.72 4.14
N GLU A 487 -23.85 -15.86 4.57
CA GLU A 487 -22.45 -16.20 4.37
C GLU A 487 -22.26 -17.14 3.18
N PHE A 488 -21.25 -16.84 2.38
CA PHE A 488 -20.80 -17.65 1.24
C PHE A 488 -19.31 -17.96 1.42
N SER A 489 -18.93 -19.19 1.11
CA SER A 489 -17.54 -19.61 0.91
C SER A 489 -17.40 -20.08 -0.53
N LEU A 490 -16.58 -19.38 -1.31
CA LEU A 490 -16.43 -19.60 -2.74
C LEU A 490 -14.97 -19.93 -3.06
N VAL A 491 -14.73 -21.21 -3.30
CA VAL A 491 -13.46 -21.76 -3.78
C VAL A 491 -13.17 -21.25 -5.19
N ASP A 492 -11.91 -20.95 -5.48
CA ASP A 492 -11.43 -20.71 -6.84
C ASP A 492 -11.58 -21.99 -7.67
N PRO A 493 -12.41 -22.01 -8.72
CA PRO A 493 -12.58 -23.20 -9.56
C PRO A 493 -11.28 -23.64 -10.25
N GLN A 494 -10.35 -22.71 -10.48
CA GLN A 494 -9.09 -22.97 -11.19
C GLN A 494 -7.94 -23.33 -10.25
N SER A 495 -8.04 -22.97 -8.97
CA SER A 495 -6.99 -23.20 -7.96
C SER A 495 -7.63 -23.51 -6.60
N PRO A 496 -8.23 -24.71 -6.43
CA PRO A 496 -8.88 -25.06 -5.18
C PRO A 496 -7.85 -25.11 -4.03
N PRO A 497 -8.26 -24.79 -2.80
CA PRO A 497 -7.39 -24.88 -1.63
C PRO A 497 -6.84 -26.31 -1.45
N SER A 498 -5.56 -26.40 -1.08
CA SER A 498 -4.91 -27.66 -0.73
C SER A 498 -5.35 -28.07 0.68
N ASP A 499 -5.89 -29.28 0.83
CA ASP A 499 -6.24 -29.86 2.15
C ASP A 499 -5.01 -30.30 2.97
N ARG A 500 -3.80 -29.96 2.53
CA ARG A 500 -2.57 -30.34 3.22
C ARG A 500 -2.46 -29.59 4.55
N PRO A 501 -2.16 -30.31 5.65
CA PRO A 501 -1.97 -29.67 6.95
C PRO A 501 -0.77 -28.72 6.88
N GLY A 502 -0.94 -27.51 7.44
CA GLY A 502 0.16 -26.64 7.79
C GLY A 502 0.91 -27.19 9.00
N LYS A 503 1.76 -26.37 9.63
CA LYS A 503 2.45 -26.80 10.87
C LYS A 503 2.66 -25.69 11.88
N ILE A 504 2.57 -26.03 13.15
CA ILE A 504 3.05 -25.19 14.25
C ILE A 504 4.48 -25.61 14.55
N VAL A 505 5.38 -24.65 14.55
CA VAL A 505 6.78 -24.86 14.93
C VAL A 505 6.99 -24.29 16.32
N LEU A 506 7.08 -25.15 17.33
CA LEU A 506 7.51 -24.71 18.65
C LEU A 506 9.03 -24.63 18.66
N ARG A 507 9.59 -23.49 19.09
CA ARG A 507 11.03 -23.29 19.17
C ARG A 507 11.43 -22.86 20.57
N SER A 508 12.48 -23.46 21.12
CA SER A 508 13.11 -23.03 22.36
C SER A 508 14.43 -22.32 22.05
N ASP A 509 14.75 -21.27 22.80
CA ASP A 509 16.00 -20.50 22.64
C ASP A 509 17.24 -21.37 22.92
N ASN A 510 17.10 -22.33 23.84
CA ASN A 510 18.12 -23.31 24.19
C ASN A 510 17.60 -24.75 23.96
N PRO A 511 18.48 -25.73 23.69
CA PRO A 511 18.08 -27.14 23.74
C PRO A 511 17.38 -27.46 25.06
N LEU A 512 16.34 -28.29 25.01
CA LEU A 512 15.66 -28.74 26.24
C LEU A 512 16.66 -29.39 27.19
N SER A 513 16.68 -28.91 28.44
CA SER A 513 17.61 -29.36 29.47
C SER A 513 17.40 -30.82 29.83
N LYS A 514 18.48 -31.52 30.19
CA LYS A 514 18.41 -32.93 30.59
C LYS A 514 17.46 -33.13 31.76
N GLY A 515 16.51 -34.06 31.64
CA GLY A 515 15.52 -34.38 32.68
C GLY A 515 14.25 -33.53 32.69
N LEU A 516 14.12 -32.53 31.80
CA LEU A 516 12.88 -31.79 31.58
C LEU A 516 12.02 -32.49 30.51
N LYS A 517 10.82 -32.92 30.88
CA LYS A 517 9.84 -33.45 29.89
C LYS A 517 8.91 -32.33 29.45
N VAL A 518 8.95 -31.96 28.18
CA VAL A 518 8.05 -30.94 27.60
C VAL A 518 7.16 -31.59 26.55
N TRP A 519 5.89 -31.22 26.52
CA TRP A 519 4.96 -31.63 25.47
C TRP A 519 4.02 -30.49 25.11
N ALA A 520 3.48 -30.56 23.91
CA ALA A 520 2.44 -29.67 23.43
C ALA A 520 1.12 -30.42 23.37
N GLU A 521 0.03 -29.75 23.74
CA GLU A 521 -1.34 -30.20 23.51
C GLU A 521 -1.95 -29.24 22.49
N LEU A 522 -2.24 -29.76 21.29
CA LEU A 522 -2.93 -29.05 20.21
C LEU A 522 -4.34 -29.62 20.07
N ASP A 523 -5.37 -28.83 20.35
CA ASP A 523 -6.78 -29.24 20.36
C ASP A 523 -7.04 -30.53 21.15
N GLY A 524 -6.29 -30.73 22.24
CA GLY A 524 -6.36 -31.93 23.09
C GLY A 524 -5.49 -33.10 22.63
N GLN A 525 -4.89 -33.06 21.43
CA GLN A 525 -3.90 -34.05 20.99
C GLN A 525 -2.51 -33.71 21.50
N ARG A 526 -1.83 -34.69 22.09
CA ARG A 526 -0.52 -34.53 22.74
C ARG A 526 0.65 -34.87 21.80
N PHE A 527 1.65 -34.00 21.76
CA PHE A 527 2.89 -34.12 20.99
C PHE A 527 4.09 -33.96 21.92
N GLU A 528 4.92 -34.99 22.04
CA GLU A 528 6.10 -34.96 22.92
C GLU A 528 7.25 -34.16 22.29
N TRP A 529 7.94 -33.36 23.10
CA TRP A 529 9.14 -32.62 22.69
C TRP A 529 10.37 -33.32 23.26
N GLU A 530 11.18 -33.90 22.38
CA GLU A 530 12.32 -34.71 22.79
C GLU A 530 13.45 -33.88 23.42
N GLU A 531 14.13 -34.49 24.40
CA GLU A 531 15.29 -33.92 25.08
C GLU A 531 16.41 -33.57 24.09
N GLY A 532 17.06 -32.42 24.28
CA GLY A 532 18.13 -31.96 23.39
C GLY A 532 17.67 -31.36 22.06
N GLN A 533 16.39 -31.48 21.69
CA GLN A 533 15.84 -30.78 20.53
C GLN A 533 15.59 -29.30 20.84
N ARG A 534 15.76 -28.45 19.82
CA ARG A 534 15.43 -27.01 19.88
C ARG A 534 14.07 -26.67 19.28
N GLN A 535 13.46 -27.62 18.58
CA GLN A 535 12.28 -27.40 17.77
C GLN A 535 11.38 -28.64 17.78
N LEU A 536 10.06 -28.42 17.84
CA LEU A 536 9.04 -29.44 17.63
C LEU A 536 8.08 -28.95 16.53
N ASP A 537 7.95 -29.74 15.47
CA ASP A 537 7.03 -29.48 14.36
C ASP A 537 5.74 -30.27 14.60
N ILE A 538 4.60 -29.58 14.74
CA ILE A 538 3.29 -30.16 14.98
C ILE A 538 2.43 -29.95 13.73
N PRO A 539 2.05 -31.01 12.99
CA PRO A 539 1.14 -30.87 11.87
C PRO A 539 -0.23 -30.43 12.38
N ALA A 540 -0.83 -29.45 11.70
CA ALA A 540 -2.11 -28.89 12.08
C ALA A 540 -2.96 -28.64 10.84
N ALA A 541 -4.25 -28.94 10.92
CA ALA A 541 -5.17 -28.57 9.86
C ALA A 541 -5.20 -27.03 9.70
N PRO A 542 -5.65 -26.48 8.57
CA PRO A 542 -5.91 -25.06 8.48
C PRO A 542 -7.04 -24.64 9.44
N GLY A 543 -6.85 -23.55 10.17
CA GLY A 543 -7.83 -23.05 11.14
C GLY A 543 -7.23 -22.42 12.39
N LYS A 544 -8.11 -22.10 13.35
CA LYS A 544 -7.72 -21.66 14.70
C LYS A 544 -7.61 -22.88 15.60
N HIS A 545 -6.48 -23.01 16.29
CA HIS A 545 -6.20 -24.12 17.18
C HIS A 545 -5.96 -23.63 18.60
N GLN A 546 -6.26 -24.46 19.58
CA GLN A 546 -5.85 -24.25 20.97
C GLN A 546 -4.54 -24.99 21.22
N LEU A 547 -3.49 -24.24 21.52
CA LEU A 547 -2.18 -24.79 21.85
C LEU A 547 -1.84 -24.54 23.32
N VAL A 548 -1.49 -25.59 24.04
CA VAL A 548 -0.98 -25.53 25.41
C VAL A 548 0.34 -26.29 25.49
N VAL A 549 1.42 -25.60 25.84
CA VAL A 549 2.73 -26.26 26.05
C VAL A 549 2.93 -26.46 27.54
N LYS A 550 3.24 -27.68 27.95
CA LYS A 550 3.45 -28.07 29.35
C LYS A 550 4.85 -28.65 29.53
N GLY A 551 5.43 -28.38 30.69
CA GLY A 551 6.73 -28.88 31.11
C GLY A 551 6.62 -29.59 32.45
N ARG A 552 7.38 -30.66 32.63
CA ARG A 552 7.48 -31.41 33.88
C ARG A 552 8.93 -31.56 34.29
N ASN A 553 9.23 -31.10 35.51
CA ASN A 553 10.50 -31.31 36.17
C ASN A 553 10.23 -32.10 37.47
N GLY A 554 10.67 -33.35 37.55
CA GLY A 554 10.35 -34.25 38.65
C GLY A 554 8.85 -34.57 38.77
N LYS A 555 8.22 -34.25 39.91
CA LYS A 555 6.78 -34.49 40.17
C LYS A 555 5.88 -33.30 39.80
N ILE A 556 6.44 -32.14 39.47
CA ILE A 556 5.69 -30.91 39.23
C ILE A 556 5.51 -30.71 37.73
N THR A 557 4.25 -30.53 37.30
CA THR A 557 3.89 -30.12 35.93
C THR A 557 3.46 -28.66 35.94
N LYS A 558 3.98 -27.88 34.99
CA LYS A 558 3.63 -26.46 34.79
C LYS A 558 3.25 -26.22 33.33
N THR A 559 2.29 -25.33 33.10
CA THR A 559 2.02 -24.78 31.77
C THR A 559 3.10 -23.76 31.45
N LEU A 560 3.84 -23.98 30.37
CA LEU A 560 4.91 -23.11 29.89
C LEU A 560 4.38 -22.04 28.94
N HIS A 561 3.34 -22.37 28.16
CA HIS A 561 2.75 -21.46 27.19
C HIS A 561 1.30 -21.84 26.89
N THR A 562 0.47 -20.85 26.56
CA THR A 562 -0.88 -21.04 26.04
C THR A 562 -1.12 -20.01 24.96
N SER A 563 -1.57 -20.46 23.80
CA SER A 563 -1.90 -19.59 22.68
C SER A 563 -3.01 -20.19 21.82
N GLN A 564 -3.54 -19.35 20.92
CA GLN A 564 -4.50 -19.75 19.92
C GLN A 564 -3.94 -19.46 18.52
N PRO A 565 -2.97 -20.25 18.03
CA PRO A 565 -2.42 -20.03 16.70
C PRO A 565 -3.49 -20.21 15.61
N GLU A 566 -3.47 -19.31 14.64
CA GLU A 566 -4.21 -19.42 13.37
C GLU A 566 -3.23 -19.90 12.30
N ILE A 567 -3.63 -20.92 11.55
CA ILE A 567 -2.78 -21.62 10.59
C ILE A 567 -3.47 -21.64 9.23
N ASP A 568 -2.75 -21.17 8.22
CA ASP A 568 -3.15 -21.22 6.83
C ASP A 568 -2.63 -22.51 6.17
N ALA A 569 -3.30 -22.95 5.11
CA ALA A 569 -2.88 -24.12 4.34
C ALA A 569 -1.46 -23.90 3.77
N GLU A 570 -0.59 -24.89 3.96
CA GLU A 570 0.82 -24.89 3.52
C GLU A 570 1.72 -23.83 4.19
N ASP A 571 1.22 -23.10 5.19
CA ASP A 571 2.00 -22.15 5.98
C ASP A 571 2.47 -22.76 7.32
N TYR A 572 3.41 -22.10 7.97
CA TYR A 572 3.88 -22.50 9.30
C TYR A 572 3.90 -21.32 10.27
N THR A 573 3.40 -21.55 11.48
CA THR A 573 3.38 -20.56 12.56
C THR A 573 4.44 -20.94 13.58
N THR A 574 5.43 -20.08 13.79
CA THR A 574 6.50 -20.32 14.78
C THR A 574 6.14 -19.68 16.12
N ILE A 575 6.21 -20.45 17.19
CA ILE A 575 5.96 -20.00 18.56
C ILE A 575 7.22 -20.25 19.39
N SER A 576 7.80 -19.16 19.89
CA SER A 576 8.96 -19.23 20.78
C SER A 576 8.51 -19.53 22.21
N ILE A 577 9.10 -20.55 22.81
CA ILE A 577 8.89 -20.95 24.20
C ILE A 577 10.11 -20.50 25.00
N PRO A 578 9.94 -19.63 26.01
CA PRO A 578 11.06 -19.15 26.82
C PRO A 578 11.68 -20.33 27.58
N SER A 579 13.03 -20.38 27.59
CA SER A 579 13.77 -21.54 28.12
C SER A 579 13.92 -21.56 29.66
N LYS A 580 13.05 -20.89 30.42
CA LYS A 580 13.17 -20.74 31.89
C LYS A 580 11.93 -21.20 32.63
#